data_AF-A0A968B2V6-F1
#
_entry.id   AF-A0A968B2V6-F1
#
_cell.length_a   1.000
_cell.length_b   1.000
_cell.length_c   1.000
_cell.angle_alpha   90.00
_cell.angle_beta   90.00
_cell.angle_gamma   90.00
#
_symmetry.space_group_name_H-M   'P 1'
#
loop_
_entity.id
_entity.type
_entity.pdbx_description
1 polymer ?
#
loop_
_entity_poly.entity_id
_entity_poly.type
_entity_poly.pdbx_seq_one_letter_code
_entity_poly.pdbx_strand_id
1 'polypeptide(L)' 'MSSYSIQMPEALQVEESNETFGTFVLQPLERGFGVTIGNSFRRILLSSLPGIAINAVKINGVEHEYSSIT' A
#
# COMPACT_ATOMS: atom_id res chain seq x y z
N MET A 1 -3.32 -38.38 15.79
CA MET A 1 -3.22 -36.92 15.96
C MET A 1 -2.67 -36.37 14.67
N SER A 2 -3.49 -35.76 13.80
CA SER A 2 -2.98 -35.15 12.57
C SER A 2 -2.17 -33.92 12.93
N SER A 3 -0.90 -33.88 12.54
CA SER A 3 -0.12 -32.65 12.56
C SER A 3 -0.80 -31.66 11.61
N TYR A 4 -1.41 -30.60 12.13
CA TYR A 4 -1.94 -29.52 11.30
C TYR A 4 -0.75 -28.73 10.75
N SER A 5 -0.37 -29.00 9.50
CA SER A 5 0.59 -28.19 8.76
C SER A 5 -0.14 -26.99 8.15
N ILE A 6 0.31 -25.78 8.46
CA ILE A 6 -0.23 -24.55 7.86
C ILE A 6 0.00 -24.60 6.35
N GLN A 7 -1.02 -24.27 5.56
CA GLN A 7 -0.86 -24.12 4.11
C GLN A 7 -0.03 -22.87 3.79
N MET A 8 1.20 -23.10 3.35
CA MET A 8 2.08 -22.04 2.88
C MET A 8 1.75 -21.69 1.42
N PRO A 9 1.76 -20.40 1.06
CA PRO A 9 1.60 -19.99 -0.33
C PRO A 9 2.79 -20.42 -1.19
N GLU A 10 2.55 -20.56 -2.48
CA GLU A 10 3.61 -20.75 -3.47
C GLU A 10 4.35 -19.43 -3.73
N ALA A 11 5.27 -19.44 -4.70
CA ALA A 11 5.95 -18.23 -5.14
C ALA A 11 4.94 -17.16 -5.60
N LEU A 12 5.25 -15.88 -5.32
CA LEU A 12 4.43 -14.76 -5.73
C LEU A 12 4.36 -14.67 -7.26
N GLN A 13 3.15 -14.65 -7.81
CA GLN A 13 2.93 -14.42 -9.23
C GLN A 13 2.73 -12.93 -9.50
N VAL A 14 3.46 -12.40 -10.49
CA VAL A 14 3.29 -11.02 -10.98
C VAL A 14 2.43 -11.08 -12.23
N GLU A 15 1.24 -10.46 -12.20
CA GLU A 15 0.35 -10.38 -13.37
C GLU A 15 0.65 -9.14 -14.21
N GLU A 16 0.81 -8.00 -13.56
CA GLU A 16 1.14 -6.73 -14.22
C GLU A 16 2.12 -5.97 -13.34
N SER A 17 3.11 -5.32 -13.95
CA SER A 17 3.98 -4.38 -13.24
C SER A 17 4.51 -3.36 -14.22
N ASN A 18 4.31 -2.08 -13.90
CA ASN A 18 4.90 -0.94 -14.54
C ASN A 18 5.47 0.01 -13.46
N GLU A 19 5.90 1.20 -13.86
CA GLU A 19 6.56 2.15 -12.95
C GLU A 19 5.67 2.65 -11.79
N THR A 20 4.35 2.66 -11.95
CA THR A 20 3.42 3.24 -10.94
C THR A 20 2.31 2.28 -10.50
N PHE A 21 2.17 1.13 -11.14
CA PHE A 21 1.12 0.15 -10.87
C PHE A 21 1.65 -1.29 -10.94
N GLY A 22 1.11 -2.15 -10.09
CA GLY A 22 1.37 -3.59 -10.18
C GLY A 22 0.28 -4.44 -9.54
N THR A 23 0.02 -5.60 -10.15
CA THR A 23 -0.94 -6.62 -9.71
C THR A 23 -0.19 -7.91 -9.40
N PHE A 24 -0.40 -8.42 -8.18
CA PHE A 24 0.29 -9.60 -7.66
C PHE A 24 -0.73 -10.61 -7.12
N VAL A 25 -0.49 -11.89 -7.39
CA VAL A 25 -1.33 -13.00 -6.93
C VAL A 25 -0.52 -13.89 -5.99
N LEU A 26 -1.07 -14.12 -4.79
CA LEU A 26 -0.50 -15.00 -3.77
C LEU A 26 -1.52 -16.10 -3.44
N GLN A 27 -1.18 -17.34 -3.79
CA GLN A 27 -2.01 -18.50 -3.57
C GLN A 27 -1.14 -19.77 -3.45
N PRO A 28 -1.65 -20.86 -2.87
CA PRO A 28 -2.90 -20.95 -2.11
C PRO A 28 -2.75 -20.40 -0.68
N LEU A 29 -3.85 -19.96 -0.08
CA LEU A 29 -3.88 -19.46 1.31
C LEU A 29 -4.96 -20.19 2.10
N GLU A 30 -4.70 -20.40 3.40
CA GLU A 30 -5.73 -20.88 4.31
C GLU A 30 -6.92 -19.92 4.38
N ARG A 31 -8.09 -20.48 4.68
CA ARG A 31 -9.33 -19.70 4.83
C ARG A 31 -9.13 -18.60 5.88
N GLY A 32 -9.36 -17.36 5.46
CA GLY A 32 -9.23 -16.17 6.32
C GLY A 32 -7.86 -15.49 6.27
N PHE A 33 -6.79 -16.18 5.87
CA PHE A 33 -5.44 -15.59 5.80
C PHE A 33 -5.36 -14.50 4.74
N GLY A 34 -6.10 -14.63 3.63
CA GLY A 34 -6.17 -13.59 2.60
C GLY A 34 -6.62 -12.24 3.15
N VAL A 35 -7.61 -12.21 4.06
CA VAL A 35 -8.08 -10.96 4.69
C VAL A 35 -7.04 -10.43 5.67
N THR A 36 -6.45 -11.29 6.50
CA THR A 36 -5.43 -10.90 7.50
C THR A 36 -4.19 -10.30 6.82
N ILE A 37 -3.66 -10.98 5.81
CA ILE A 37 -2.48 -10.54 5.05
C ILE A 37 -2.84 -9.30 4.24
N GLY A 38 -3.93 -9.33 3.46
CA GLY A 38 -4.34 -8.22 2.61
C GLY A 38 -4.59 -6.93 3.38
N ASN A 39 -5.29 -6.99 4.53
CA ASN A 39 -5.49 -5.80 5.36
C ASN A 39 -4.19 -5.30 5.98
N SER A 40 -3.31 -6.19 6.42
CA SER A 40 -2.02 -5.80 6.99
C SER A 40 -1.15 -5.09 5.95
N PHE A 41 -1.02 -5.66 4.74
CA PHE A 41 -0.31 -5.03 3.62
C PHE A 41 -0.93 -3.70 3.24
N ARG A 42 -2.26 -3.62 3.08
CA ARG A 42 -2.95 -2.36 2.76
C ARG A 42 -2.62 -1.25 3.76
N ARG A 43 -2.62 -1.56 5.07
CA ARG A 43 -2.31 -0.58 6.11
C ARG A 43 -0.85 -0.13 6.04
N ILE A 44 0.08 -1.06 5.89
CA ILE A 44 1.51 -0.74 5.81
C ILE A 44 1.81 0.10 4.57
N LEU A 45 1.30 -0.32 3.41
CA LEU A 45 1.53 0.36 2.14
C LEU A 45 0.93 1.78 2.12
N LEU A 46 -0.21 2.01 2.77
CA LEU A 46 -0.84 3.33 2.80
C LEU A 46 -0.29 4.27 3.86
N SER A 47 0.15 3.75 5.02
CA SER A 47 0.43 4.61 6.19
C SER A 47 1.88 4.57 6.69
N SER A 48 2.69 3.63 6.23
CA SER A 48 3.99 3.35 6.85
C SER A 48 5.15 3.35 5.84
N LEU A 49 4.88 3.65 4.57
CA LEU A 49 5.94 3.79 3.59
C LEU A 49 6.63 5.15 3.75
N PRO A 50 7.97 5.18 3.84
CA PRO A 50 8.70 6.43 3.81
C PRO A 50 8.53 7.09 2.44
N GLY A 51 8.35 8.40 2.43
CA GLY A 51 8.18 9.19 1.21
C GLY A 51 8.48 10.65 1.49
N ILE A 52 8.51 11.43 0.41
CA ILE A 52 8.68 12.88 0.48
C ILE A 52 7.44 13.49 -0.16
N ALA A 53 6.84 14.46 0.53
CA ALA A 53 5.71 15.23 0.03
C ALA A 53 5.90 16.69 0.40
N ILE A 54 5.29 17.57 -0.39
CA ILE A 54 5.22 19.00 -0.08
C ILE A 54 4.36 19.17 1.17
N ASN A 55 4.90 19.79 2.21
CA ASN A 55 4.19 20.03 3.48
C ASN A 55 3.68 21.47 3.63
N ALA A 56 4.33 22.42 2.97
CA ALA A 56 4.01 23.84 3.06
C ALA A 56 4.53 24.58 1.82
N VAL A 57 3.86 25.67 1.48
CA VAL A 57 4.28 26.63 0.45
C VAL A 57 4.14 28.03 1.02
N LYS A 58 5.11 28.91 0.74
CA LYS A 58 5.04 30.34 1.07
C LYS A 58 5.11 31.15 -0.21
N ILE A 59 4.12 32.01 -0.44
CA ILE A 59 4.04 32.88 -1.60
C ILE A 59 4.17 34.33 -1.11
N ASN A 60 5.09 35.08 -1.70
CA ASN A 60 5.29 36.49 -1.33
C ASN A 60 4.07 37.32 -1.73
N GLY A 61 3.59 38.15 -0.82
CA GLY A 61 2.40 38.99 -1.06
C GLY A 61 1.06 38.28 -0.87
N VAL A 62 1.05 36.99 -0.53
CA VAL A 62 -0.17 36.22 -0.22
C VAL A 62 -0.22 35.96 1.27
N GLU A 63 -1.24 36.50 1.93
CA GLU A 63 -1.39 36.38 3.39
C GLU A 63 -1.99 35.04 3.82
N HIS A 64 -2.96 34.52 3.05
CA HIS A 64 -3.63 33.27 3.36
C HIS A 64 -4.05 32.51 2.09
N GLU A 65 -4.40 31.24 2.24
CA GLU A 65 -4.78 30.34 1.13
C GLU A 65 -5.99 30.81 0.30
N TYR A 66 -6.82 31.69 0.85
CA TYR A 66 -7.97 32.29 0.17
C TYR A 66 -7.69 33.64 -0.52
N SER A 67 -6.45 34.14 -0.52
CA SER A 67 -6.13 35.42 -1.19
C SER A 67 -5.93 35.21 -2.69
N SER A 68 -6.40 36.16 -3.50
CA SER A 68 -6.11 36.15 -4.94
C SER A 68 -4.65 36.50 -5.23
N ILE A 69 -4.01 35.71 -6.09
CA ILE A 69 -2.71 36.05 -6.67
C ILE A 69 -2.98 36.98 -7.85
N THR A 70 -2.61 38.26 -7.73
CA THR A 70 -2.79 39.28 -8.79
C THR A 70 -1.43 39.75 -9.28
#